data_AF-A0A8T6HUW2-F1
#
_entry.id   AF-A0A8T6HUW2-F1
#
_cell.length_a   1.000
_cell.length_b   1.000
_cell.length_c   1.000
_cell.angle_alpha   90.00
_cell.angle_beta   90.00
_cell.angle_gamma   90.00
#
_symmetry.space_group_name_H-M   'P 1'
#
loop_
_entity.id
_entity.type
_entity.pdbx_description
1 polymer ?
#
loop_
_entity_poly.entity_id
_entity_poly.type
_entity_poly.pdbx_seq_one_letter_code
_entity_poly.pdbx_strand_id
1 'polypeptide(L)'
;MEEEDEQTINKALQEWRQGDASLDDDLEFLHLADLSRPHSNASIQIAASLKHNGETVESKPTPVLQEVCGIAVLSQTCDIVRGCRERPFLEVAPLVEVDKQTVEEIRRLKRPAYAYVPAVAREQLVADLDRTMTVEKSLISALNRIPGCKTDDQRRDFALALARKRSRFPFPDDFVTAARKFQRNMVKKHDSQTEEGAHLRAIEEIRVRAAPSWHDEEVELEWWLIKEHDPEGVQADWQTFIDKWFGLFDKTGRFDFGMPTACRLEDITARDYVESDRLDLDRLSVS
;
A
#
# COMPACT_ATOMS: atom_id res chain seq x y z
N MET A 1 -5.37 -5.53 -35.74
CA MET A 1 -6.25 -6.42 -34.95
C MET A 1 -7.51 -6.64 -35.75
N GLU A 2 -7.71 -7.87 -36.20
CA GLU A 2 -8.91 -8.26 -36.93
C GLU A 2 -10.12 -8.19 -35.99
N GLU A 3 -11.33 -8.08 -36.56
CA GLU A 3 -12.55 -7.97 -35.74
C GLU A 3 -12.79 -9.22 -34.87
N GLU A 4 -12.36 -10.38 -35.36
CA GLU A 4 -12.42 -11.65 -34.65
C GLU A 4 -11.48 -11.70 -33.43
N ASP A 5 -10.26 -11.16 -33.56
CA ASP A 5 -9.30 -11.03 -32.44
C ASP A 5 -9.89 -10.15 -31.33
N GLU A 6 -10.49 -9.01 -31.70
CA GLU A 6 -11.11 -8.09 -30.75
C GLU A 6 -12.25 -8.77 -29.99
N GLN A 7 -13.14 -9.48 -30.70
CA GLN A 7 -14.25 -10.18 -30.07
C GLN A 7 -13.76 -11.27 -29.11
N THR A 8 -12.70 -11.99 -29.47
CA THR A 8 -12.08 -13.04 -28.63
C THR A 8 -11.50 -12.45 -27.35
N ILE A 9 -10.70 -11.38 -27.46
CA ILE A 9 -10.12 -10.68 -26.30
C ILE A 9 -11.23 -10.15 -25.38
N ASN A 10 -12.21 -9.45 -25.94
CA ASN A 10 -13.31 -8.86 -25.17
C ASN A 10 -14.14 -9.92 -24.44
N LYS A 11 -14.37 -11.07 -25.09
CA LYS A 11 -15.09 -12.20 -24.49
C LYS A 11 -14.33 -12.80 -23.31
N ALA A 12 -13.03 -13.05 -23.46
CA ALA A 12 -12.20 -13.57 -22.37
C ALA A 12 -12.23 -12.63 -21.15
N LEU A 13 -12.11 -11.32 -21.38
CA LEU A 13 -12.10 -10.31 -20.32
C LEU A 13 -13.43 -10.14 -19.58
N GLN A 14 -14.56 -10.66 -20.10
CA GLN A 14 -15.84 -10.66 -19.38
C GLN A 14 -15.81 -11.47 -18.08
N GLU A 15 -14.85 -12.38 -17.93
CA GLU A 15 -14.69 -13.18 -16.72
C GLU A 15 -13.73 -12.55 -15.72
N TRP A 16 -12.80 -11.72 -16.18
CA TRP A 16 -11.78 -11.08 -15.36
C TRP A 16 -12.35 -9.95 -14.48
N ARG A 17 -11.82 -9.83 -13.26
CA ARG A 17 -12.22 -8.86 -12.24
C ARG A 17 -10.98 -8.21 -11.62
N GLN A 18 -11.17 -7.04 -11.01
CA GLN A 18 -10.14 -6.43 -10.18
C GLN A 18 -9.72 -7.40 -9.07
N GLY A 19 -8.41 -7.55 -8.88
CA GLY A 19 -7.82 -8.46 -7.90
C GLY A 19 -7.63 -9.89 -8.38
N ASP A 20 -8.11 -10.26 -9.58
CA ASP A 20 -7.76 -11.54 -10.20
C ASP A 20 -6.26 -11.61 -10.49
N ALA A 21 -5.74 -12.84 -10.56
CA ALA A 21 -4.32 -13.10 -10.73
C ALA A 21 -4.05 -14.11 -11.85
N SER A 22 -2.80 -14.22 -12.26
CA SER A 22 -2.24 -15.35 -13.00
C SER A 22 -0.90 -15.75 -12.39
N LEU A 23 -0.62 -17.05 -12.39
CA LEU A 23 0.65 -17.66 -12.02
C LEU A 23 1.27 -18.40 -13.22
N ASP A 24 0.94 -17.98 -14.45
CA ASP A 24 1.55 -18.56 -15.63
C ASP A 24 3.08 -18.42 -15.60
N ASP A 25 3.76 -19.41 -16.17
CA ASP A 25 5.20 -19.39 -16.33
C ASP A 25 5.62 -18.25 -17.29
N ASP A 26 6.90 -17.87 -17.24
CA ASP A 26 7.51 -16.86 -18.12
C ASP A 26 6.89 -15.44 -18.03
N LEU A 27 6.18 -15.12 -16.94
CA LEU A 27 5.72 -13.77 -16.68
C LEU A 27 6.88 -12.87 -16.26
N GLU A 28 7.15 -11.86 -17.07
CA GLU A 28 8.14 -10.82 -16.80
C GLU A 28 7.48 -9.51 -16.39
N PHE A 29 8.11 -8.82 -15.44
CA PHE A 29 7.76 -7.48 -15.03
C PHE A 29 8.80 -6.49 -15.53
N LEU A 30 8.33 -5.41 -16.16
CA LEU A 30 9.17 -4.38 -16.75
C LEU A 30 9.23 -3.14 -15.85
N HIS A 31 10.43 -2.64 -15.59
CA HIS A 31 10.65 -1.28 -15.11
C HIS A 31 11.87 -0.65 -15.78
N LEU A 32 11.99 0.68 -15.68
CA LEU A 32 13.17 1.41 -16.14
C LEU A 32 14.16 1.59 -14.99
N ALA A 33 15.44 1.41 -15.27
CA ALA A 33 16.52 1.67 -14.31
C ALA A 33 17.68 2.43 -14.95
N ASP A 34 18.43 3.18 -14.14
CA ASP A 34 19.78 3.64 -14.49
C ASP A 34 20.78 2.59 -14.01
N LEU A 35 21.35 1.81 -14.93
CA LEU A 35 22.29 0.74 -14.59
C LEU A 35 23.64 1.26 -14.07
N SER A 36 23.97 2.54 -14.26
CA SER A 36 25.14 3.16 -13.66
C SER A 36 24.97 3.36 -12.15
N ARG A 37 23.71 3.42 -11.69
CA ARG A 37 23.29 3.57 -10.29
C ARG A 37 22.13 2.60 -10.00
N PRO A 38 22.37 1.28 -10.04
CA PRO A 38 21.30 0.30 -9.91
C PRO A 38 20.81 0.22 -8.47
N HIS A 39 19.49 0.06 -8.28
CA HIS A 39 18.84 0.00 -6.96
C HIS A 39 18.02 -1.28 -6.75
N SER A 40 17.33 -1.75 -7.79
CA SER A 40 16.60 -3.02 -7.74
C SER A 40 17.58 -4.20 -7.88
N ASN A 41 17.28 -5.33 -7.23
CA ASN A 41 18.08 -6.55 -7.35
C ASN A 41 18.33 -6.95 -8.82
N ALA A 42 17.29 -6.89 -9.66
CA ALA A 42 17.41 -7.15 -11.10
C ALA A 42 18.38 -6.17 -11.79
N SER A 43 18.23 -4.87 -11.56
CA SER A 43 19.17 -3.87 -12.13
C SER A 43 20.62 -4.06 -11.63
N ILE A 44 20.80 -4.48 -10.37
CA ILE A 44 22.13 -4.72 -9.78
C ILE A 44 22.79 -5.91 -10.47
N GLN A 45 22.07 -7.00 -10.66
CA GLN A 45 22.56 -8.20 -11.34
C GLN A 45 22.92 -7.91 -12.80
N ILE A 46 22.05 -7.21 -13.54
CA ILE A 46 22.32 -6.83 -14.93
C ILE A 46 23.56 -5.94 -15.01
N ALA A 47 23.65 -4.88 -14.19
CA ALA A 47 24.81 -3.99 -14.17
C ALA A 47 26.11 -4.72 -13.80
N ALA A 48 26.05 -5.68 -12.87
CA ALA A 48 27.20 -6.51 -12.51
C ALA A 48 27.64 -7.42 -13.68
N SER A 49 26.70 -8.02 -14.40
CA SER A 49 26.98 -8.85 -15.58
C SER A 49 27.64 -8.04 -16.70
N LEU A 50 27.12 -6.84 -17.01
CA LEU A 50 27.71 -5.96 -18.03
C LEU A 50 29.15 -5.57 -17.66
N LYS A 51 29.39 -5.17 -16.40
CA LYS A 51 30.74 -4.86 -15.91
C LYS A 51 31.68 -6.06 -15.99
N HIS A 52 31.19 -7.26 -15.68
CA HIS A 52 31.96 -8.49 -15.79
C HIS A 52 32.39 -8.77 -17.25
N ASN A 53 31.51 -8.46 -18.20
CA ASN A 53 31.76 -8.60 -19.63
C ASN A 53 32.62 -7.47 -20.23
N GLY A 54 33.07 -6.51 -19.42
CA GLY A 54 33.87 -5.36 -19.86
C GLY A 54 33.06 -4.27 -20.57
N GLU A 55 31.73 -4.30 -20.45
CA GLU A 55 30.85 -3.30 -21.05
C GLU A 55 30.78 -2.03 -20.19
N THR A 56 30.79 -0.88 -20.86
CA THR A 56 30.62 0.41 -20.19
C THR A 56 29.14 0.64 -19.92
N VAL A 57 28.80 0.83 -18.64
CA VAL A 57 27.44 1.13 -18.23
C VAL A 57 27.23 2.65 -18.20
N GLU A 58 26.48 3.16 -19.17
CA GLU A 58 26.12 4.57 -19.27
C GLU A 58 24.92 4.92 -18.38
N SER A 59 24.85 6.18 -17.92
CA SER A 59 23.69 6.70 -17.21
C SER A 59 22.57 7.03 -18.21
N LYS A 60 21.62 6.12 -18.35
CA LYS A 60 20.42 6.27 -19.20
C LYS A 60 19.27 5.34 -18.75
N PRO A 61 18.01 5.68 -19.05
CA PRO A 61 16.89 4.78 -18.81
C PRO A 61 17.06 3.49 -19.61
N THR A 62 17.16 2.38 -18.90
CA THR A 62 17.34 1.05 -19.49
C THR A 62 16.18 0.15 -19.05
N PRO A 63 15.50 -0.54 -19.97
CA PRO A 63 14.48 -1.52 -19.60
C PRO A 63 15.11 -2.67 -18.84
N VAL A 64 14.52 -3.00 -17.70
CA VAL A 64 14.85 -4.15 -16.88
C VAL A 64 13.64 -5.05 -16.86
N LEU A 65 13.82 -6.26 -17.38
CA LEU A 65 12.84 -7.34 -17.28
C LEU A 65 13.24 -8.23 -16.10
N GLN A 66 12.25 -8.62 -15.32
CA GLN A 66 12.42 -9.49 -14.17
C GLN A 66 11.32 -10.54 -14.17
N GLU A 67 11.69 -11.82 -14.11
CA GLU A 67 10.74 -12.90 -13.85
C GLU A 67 10.05 -12.72 -12.49
N VAL A 68 8.75 -12.93 -12.46
CA VAL A 68 7.93 -12.80 -11.25
C VAL A 68 7.08 -14.05 -11.04
N CYS A 69 6.70 -14.32 -9.79
CA CYS A 69 5.87 -15.48 -9.45
C CYS A 69 4.47 -15.45 -10.09
N GLY A 70 4.06 -14.28 -10.56
CA GLY A 70 2.78 -14.05 -11.21
C GLY A 70 2.43 -12.58 -11.21
N ILE A 71 1.21 -12.28 -11.63
CA ILE A 71 0.68 -10.92 -11.67
C ILE A 71 -0.71 -10.84 -11.04
N ALA A 72 -1.03 -9.70 -10.45
CA ALA A 72 -2.36 -9.34 -9.97
C ALA A 72 -2.90 -8.16 -10.77
N VAL A 73 -4.15 -8.23 -11.21
CA VAL A 73 -4.83 -7.18 -11.96
C VAL A 73 -5.33 -6.09 -11.01
N LEU A 74 -4.86 -4.86 -11.21
CA LEU A 74 -5.20 -3.71 -10.36
C LEU A 74 -6.34 -2.87 -10.94
N SER A 75 -6.48 -2.84 -12.27
CA SER A 75 -7.53 -2.08 -12.94
C SER A 75 -8.92 -2.46 -12.44
N GLN A 76 -9.82 -1.47 -12.40
CA GLN A 76 -11.20 -1.70 -11.99
C GLN A 76 -11.91 -2.63 -12.98
N THR A 77 -12.83 -3.45 -12.48
CA THR A 77 -13.61 -4.38 -13.30
C THR A 77 -14.30 -3.69 -14.48
N CYS A 78 -14.82 -2.47 -14.29
CA CYS A 78 -15.47 -1.71 -15.37
C CYS A 78 -14.49 -1.31 -16.48
N ASP A 79 -13.20 -1.14 -16.19
CA ASP A 79 -12.17 -0.85 -17.19
C ASP A 79 -11.67 -2.14 -17.86
N ILE A 80 -11.62 -3.25 -17.11
CA ILE A 80 -11.27 -4.57 -17.63
C ILE A 80 -12.23 -4.99 -18.75
N VAL A 81 -13.55 -4.92 -18.49
CA VAL A 81 -14.57 -5.43 -19.42
C VAL A 81 -14.89 -4.49 -20.60
N ARG A 82 -14.38 -3.25 -20.59
CA ARG A 82 -14.51 -2.33 -21.74
C ARG A 82 -13.78 -2.88 -22.95
N GLY A 83 -14.24 -2.50 -24.15
CA GLY A 83 -13.64 -2.96 -25.40
C GLY A 83 -12.14 -2.70 -25.47
N CYS A 84 -11.36 -3.69 -25.92
CA CYS A 84 -9.91 -3.60 -25.99
C CYS A 84 -9.40 -2.55 -27.00
N ARG A 85 -10.22 -2.14 -27.98
CA ARG A 85 -9.88 -0.99 -28.85
C ARG A 85 -10.00 0.36 -28.15
N GLU A 86 -11.00 0.54 -27.30
CA GLU A 86 -11.25 1.81 -26.58
C GLU A 86 -10.33 1.96 -25.36
N ARG A 87 -10.08 0.85 -24.67
CA ARG A 87 -9.25 0.77 -23.46
C ARG A 87 -8.31 -0.42 -23.56
N PRO A 88 -7.18 -0.29 -24.30
CA PRO A 88 -6.29 -1.43 -24.59
C PRO A 88 -5.43 -1.88 -23.41
N PHE A 89 -5.20 -1.01 -22.43
CA PHE A 89 -4.25 -1.28 -21.34
C PHE A 89 -4.94 -1.57 -20.01
N LEU A 90 -4.28 -2.40 -19.21
CA LEU A 90 -4.60 -2.68 -17.80
C LEU A 90 -3.38 -2.46 -16.94
N GLU A 91 -3.60 -2.07 -15.68
CA GLU A 91 -2.56 -1.97 -14.66
C GLU A 91 -2.45 -3.31 -13.92
N VAL A 92 -1.21 -3.77 -13.74
CA VAL A 92 -0.89 -4.98 -12.99
C VAL A 92 0.23 -4.72 -11.99
N ALA A 93 0.23 -5.49 -10.90
CA ALA A 93 1.34 -5.59 -9.95
C ALA A 93 1.95 -7.00 -10.02
N PRO A 94 3.25 -7.15 -9.75
CA PRO A 94 3.84 -8.47 -9.61
C PRO A 94 3.42 -9.08 -8.27
N LEU A 95 3.26 -10.40 -8.27
CA LEU A 95 3.11 -11.18 -7.06
C LEU A 95 4.50 -11.48 -6.48
N VAL A 96 4.67 -11.21 -5.18
CA VAL A 96 5.92 -11.48 -4.45
C VAL A 96 5.69 -12.37 -3.25
N GLU A 97 6.66 -13.23 -2.98
CA GLU A 97 6.70 -14.04 -1.78
C GLU A 97 7.08 -13.20 -0.56
N VAL A 98 6.35 -13.39 0.53
CA VAL A 98 6.63 -12.80 1.84
C VAL A 98 6.49 -13.87 2.93
N ASP A 99 6.98 -13.60 4.14
CA ASP A 99 6.77 -14.53 5.26
C ASP A 99 5.31 -14.52 5.74
N LYS A 100 4.91 -15.55 6.49
CA LYS A 100 3.52 -15.73 6.97
C LYS A 100 3.03 -14.60 7.87
N GLN A 101 3.92 -13.99 8.67
CA GLN A 101 3.55 -12.86 9.52
C GLN A 101 3.23 -11.65 8.65
N THR A 102 4.07 -11.37 7.65
CA THR A 102 3.86 -10.29 6.69
C THR A 102 2.55 -10.47 5.89
N VAL A 103 2.19 -11.69 5.48
CA VAL A 103 0.88 -11.96 4.84
C VAL A 103 -0.28 -11.52 5.74
N GLU A 104 -0.24 -11.85 7.04
CA GLU A 104 -1.29 -11.52 7.98
C GLU A 104 -1.38 -10.01 8.25
N GLU A 105 -0.25 -9.31 8.29
CA GLU A 105 -0.21 -7.85 8.37
C GLU A 105 -0.83 -7.18 7.13
N ILE A 106 -0.52 -7.68 5.93
CA ILE A 106 -1.09 -7.20 4.67
C ILE A 106 -2.58 -7.48 4.60
N ARG A 107 -3.03 -8.67 5.04
CA ARG A 107 -4.45 -9.03 5.14
C ARG A 107 -5.24 -8.07 6.02
N ARG A 108 -4.61 -7.57 7.10
CA ARG A 108 -5.18 -6.53 7.99
C ARG A 108 -4.94 -5.11 7.49
N LEU A 109 -4.53 -4.94 6.24
CA LEU A 109 -4.23 -3.66 5.59
C LEU A 109 -3.16 -2.83 6.35
N LYS A 110 -2.29 -3.47 7.12
CA LYS A 110 -1.27 -2.76 7.90
C LYS A 110 -0.09 -2.30 7.07
N ARG A 111 0.09 -2.87 5.87
CA ARG A 111 1.23 -2.64 4.97
C ARG A 111 0.75 -2.02 3.64
N PRO A 112 0.60 -0.69 3.55
CA PRO A 112 0.00 -0.02 2.39
C PRO A 112 0.76 -0.18 1.06
N ALA A 113 1.97 -0.76 1.10
CA ALA A 113 2.78 -1.09 -0.06
C ALA A 113 2.25 -2.30 -0.85
N TYR A 114 1.41 -3.13 -0.21
CA TYR A 114 0.96 -4.40 -0.76
C TYR A 114 -0.56 -4.50 -0.74
N ALA A 115 -1.10 -5.37 -1.58
CA ALA A 115 -2.48 -5.83 -1.49
C ALA A 115 -2.54 -7.34 -1.25
N TYR A 116 -3.44 -7.74 -0.35
CA TYR A 116 -3.74 -9.14 -0.09
C TYR A 116 -4.56 -9.72 -1.24
N VAL A 117 -4.09 -10.81 -1.85
CA VAL A 117 -4.84 -11.54 -2.90
C VAL A 117 -5.23 -12.91 -2.35
N PRO A 118 -6.49 -13.11 -1.91
CA PRO A 118 -6.89 -14.33 -1.19
C PRO A 118 -6.59 -15.64 -1.92
N ALA A 119 -6.66 -15.63 -3.26
CA ALA A 119 -6.50 -16.82 -4.08
C ALA A 119 -5.08 -17.39 -4.12
N VAL A 120 -4.06 -16.56 -3.89
CA VAL A 120 -2.63 -16.94 -3.95
C VAL A 120 -1.92 -16.76 -2.60
N ALA A 121 -2.71 -16.51 -1.54
CA ALA A 121 -2.18 -16.28 -0.20
C ALA A 121 -1.61 -17.54 0.45
N ARG A 122 -2.00 -18.74 0.00
CA ARG A 122 -1.50 -20.01 0.54
C ARG A 122 -0.04 -20.25 0.15
N GLU A 123 0.33 -19.73 -1.01
CA GLU A 123 1.66 -19.67 -1.59
C GLU A 123 2.48 -18.51 -1.01
N GLN A 124 1.93 -17.80 -0.02
CA GLN A 124 2.52 -16.62 0.60
C GLN A 124 2.81 -15.48 -0.39
N LEU A 125 2.02 -15.41 -1.48
CA LEU A 125 2.13 -14.37 -2.49
C LEU A 125 1.19 -13.20 -2.19
N VAL A 126 1.72 -11.99 -2.40
CA VAL A 126 0.99 -10.72 -2.25
C VAL A 126 1.28 -9.81 -3.44
N ALA A 127 0.35 -8.93 -3.78
CA ALA A 127 0.56 -7.97 -4.87
C ALA A 127 1.40 -6.79 -4.37
N ASP A 128 2.53 -6.53 -5.02
CA ASP A 128 3.42 -5.41 -4.72
C ASP A 128 2.99 -4.14 -5.43
N LEU A 129 2.35 -3.21 -4.70
CA LEU A 129 1.80 -1.98 -5.25
C LEU A 129 2.86 -0.88 -5.45
N ASP A 130 4.11 -1.06 -5.01
CA ASP A 130 5.21 -0.16 -5.41
C ASP A 130 5.61 -0.37 -6.87
N ARG A 131 5.38 -1.58 -7.39
CA ARG A 131 5.65 -1.93 -8.77
C ARG A 131 4.34 -2.10 -9.52
N THR A 132 3.99 -1.09 -10.32
CA THR A 132 2.85 -1.15 -11.24
C THR A 132 3.36 -0.98 -12.66
N MET A 133 2.92 -1.84 -13.56
CA MET A 133 3.16 -1.70 -14.99
C MET A 133 1.84 -1.78 -15.75
N THR A 134 1.83 -1.25 -16.97
CA THR A 134 0.71 -1.42 -17.89
C THR A 134 0.97 -2.56 -18.84
N VAL A 135 -0.04 -3.42 -19.03
CA VAL A 135 -0.03 -4.50 -20.01
C VAL A 135 -1.20 -4.34 -20.96
N GLU A 136 -1.06 -4.87 -22.17
CA GLU A 136 -2.19 -4.95 -23.09
C GLU A 136 -3.21 -6.00 -22.63
N LYS A 137 -4.47 -5.73 -22.95
CA LYS A 137 -5.59 -6.66 -22.75
C LYS A 137 -5.43 -7.98 -23.48
N SER A 138 -4.76 -7.96 -24.63
CA SER A 138 -4.39 -9.14 -25.39
C SER A 138 -3.58 -10.12 -24.54
N LEU A 139 -2.59 -9.61 -23.78
CA LEU A 139 -1.80 -10.42 -22.85
C LEU A 139 -2.69 -11.06 -21.79
N ILE A 140 -3.45 -10.26 -21.05
CA ILE A 140 -4.33 -10.76 -19.96
C ILE A 140 -5.36 -11.77 -20.46
N SER A 141 -5.90 -11.56 -21.67
CA SER A 141 -6.88 -12.48 -22.25
C SER A 141 -6.33 -13.87 -22.55
N ALA A 142 -5.01 -14.00 -22.71
CA ALA A 142 -4.32 -15.27 -22.97
C ALA A 142 -3.88 -16.00 -21.69
N LEU A 143 -3.91 -15.34 -20.53
CA LEU A 143 -3.44 -15.92 -19.27
C LEU A 143 -4.46 -16.84 -18.61
N ASN A 144 -3.99 -17.81 -17.84
CA ASN A 144 -4.82 -18.63 -16.97
C ASN A 144 -5.29 -17.81 -15.78
N ARG A 145 -6.57 -17.46 -15.81
CA ARG A 145 -7.21 -16.67 -14.77
C ARG A 145 -7.35 -17.44 -13.45
N ILE A 146 -6.89 -16.82 -12.37
CA ILE A 146 -7.13 -17.22 -10.99
C ILE A 146 -8.08 -16.18 -10.35
N PRO A 147 -9.33 -16.55 -10.01
CA PRO A 147 -10.27 -15.64 -9.37
C PRO A 147 -9.77 -15.19 -8.00
N GLY A 148 -9.39 -13.91 -7.88
CA GLY A 148 -8.66 -13.38 -6.73
C GLY A 148 -9.54 -13.17 -5.50
N CYS A 149 -10.60 -12.37 -5.67
CA CYS A 149 -11.56 -12.05 -4.60
C CYS A 149 -12.92 -12.73 -4.86
N LYS A 150 -13.33 -13.60 -3.95
CA LYS A 150 -14.55 -14.42 -4.06
C LYS A 150 -15.76 -13.84 -3.34
N THR A 151 -15.55 -13.01 -2.32
CA THR A 151 -16.61 -12.34 -1.56
C THR A 151 -16.57 -10.83 -1.75
N ASP A 152 -17.67 -10.15 -1.44
CA ASP A 152 -17.72 -8.69 -1.50
C ASP A 152 -16.78 -8.03 -0.49
N ASP A 153 -16.61 -8.63 0.69
CA ASP A 153 -15.67 -8.12 1.69
C ASP A 153 -14.22 -8.20 1.18
N GLN A 154 -13.83 -9.31 0.55
CA GLN A 154 -12.51 -9.43 -0.08
C GLN A 154 -12.30 -8.38 -1.18
N ARG A 155 -13.35 -8.09 -1.97
CA ARG A 155 -13.29 -7.05 -3.00
C ARG A 155 -13.16 -5.65 -2.41
N ARG A 156 -13.88 -5.36 -1.31
CA ARG A 156 -13.78 -4.09 -0.58
C ARG A 156 -12.38 -3.92 0.01
N ASP A 157 -11.84 -4.96 0.65
CA ASP A 157 -10.49 -4.94 1.23
C ASP A 157 -9.42 -4.71 0.15
N PHE A 158 -9.53 -5.40 -0.99
CA PHE A 158 -8.59 -5.20 -2.09
C PHE A 158 -8.68 -3.78 -2.66
N ALA A 159 -9.89 -3.29 -2.93
CA ALA A 159 -10.10 -1.91 -3.40
C ALA A 159 -9.59 -0.87 -2.38
N LEU A 160 -9.79 -1.13 -1.09
CA LEU A 160 -9.28 -0.29 0.00
C LEU A 160 -7.75 -0.28 0.05
N ALA A 161 -7.09 -1.42 -0.16
CA ALA A 161 -5.62 -1.47 -0.26
C ALA A 161 -5.10 -0.60 -1.42
N LEU A 162 -5.73 -0.69 -2.60
CA LEU A 162 -5.39 0.13 -3.75
C LEU A 162 -5.62 1.63 -3.49
N ALA A 163 -6.78 1.98 -2.91
CA ALA A 163 -7.11 3.36 -2.57
C ALA A 163 -6.08 3.93 -1.58
N ARG A 164 -5.81 3.21 -0.48
CA ARG A 164 -4.83 3.62 0.54
C ARG A 164 -3.41 3.76 0.00
N LYS A 165 -3.04 3.04 -1.05
CA LYS A 165 -1.74 3.25 -1.71
C LYS A 165 -1.67 4.61 -2.41
N ARG A 166 -2.78 5.08 -3.00
CA ARG A 166 -2.83 6.27 -3.87
C ARG A 166 -3.37 7.52 -3.17
N SER A 167 -4.14 7.39 -2.10
CA SER A 167 -4.82 8.50 -1.41
C SER A 167 -4.06 9.02 -0.18
N ARG A 168 -2.76 8.69 -0.03
CA ARG A 168 -1.99 9.10 1.14
C ARG A 168 -1.77 10.60 1.13
N PHE A 169 -2.02 11.24 2.25
CA PHE A 169 -1.77 12.66 2.38
C PHE A 169 -0.26 12.93 2.45
N PRO A 170 0.27 13.86 1.63
CA PRO A 170 1.67 14.26 1.66
C PRO A 170 1.90 15.23 2.83
N PHE A 171 2.06 14.70 4.05
CA PHE A 171 2.34 15.53 5.21
C PHE A 171 3.59 16.40 5.03
N PRO A 172 3.60 17.65 5.51
CA PRO A 172 4.78 18.53 5.48
C PRO A 172 6.02 17.90 6.15
N ASP A 173 7.22 18.20 5.61
CA ASP A 173 8.48 17.62 6.09
C ASP A 173 8.77 17.92 7.58
N ASP A 174 8.38 19.11 8.05
CA ASP A 174 8.52 19.52 9.44
C ASP A 174 7.59 18.74 10.37
N PHE A 175 6.36 18.45 9.93
CA PHE A 175 5.47 17.53 10.65
C PHE A 175 6.02 16.11 10.69
N VAL A 176 6.51 15.59 9.54
CA VAL A 176 7.12 14.26 9.48
C VAL A 176 8.30 14.20 10.46
N THR A 177 9.13 15.24 10.50
CA THR A 177 10.25 15.37 11.43
C THR A 177 9.78 15.36 12.88
N ALA A 178 8.75 16.12 13.22
CA ALA A 178 8.18 16.18 14.55
C ALA A 178 7.61 14.82 15.02
N ALA A 179 7.03 14.04 14.10
CA ALA A 179 6.42 12.75 14.37
C ALA A 179 7.41 11.56 14.47
N ARG A 180 8.69 11.73 14.12
CA ARG A 180 9.66 10.61 13.99
C ARG A 180 9.83 9.76 15.25
N LYS A 181 9.84 10.37 16.43
CA LYS A 181 9.99 9.64 17.71
C LYS A 181 8.73 8.86 18.06
N PHE A 182 7.57 9.49 17.89
CA PHE A 182 6.26 8.85 18.04
C PHE A 182 6.16 7.61 17.14
N GLN A 183 6.42 7.76 15.84
CA GLN A 183 6.35 6.68 14.85
C GLN A 183 7.27 5.49 15.20
N ARG A 184 8.54 5.77 15.52
CA ARG A 184 9.49 4.71 15.91
C ARG A 184 9.02 3.96 17.15
N ASN A 185 8.42 4.65 18.12
CA ASN A 185 7.87 3.99 19.30
C ASN A 185 6.66 3.13 18.95
N MET A 186 5.72 3.64 18.14
CA MET A 186 4.55 2.88 17.68
C MET A 186 4.97 1.56 17.03
N VAL A 187 5.84 1.62 16.02
CA VAL A 187 6.34 0.44 15.29
C VAL A 187 7.05 -0.54 16.24
N LYS A 188 7.90 -0.03 17.14
CA LYS A 188 8.65 -0.86 18.09
C LYS A 188 7.77 -1.54 19.13
N LYS A 189 6.67 -0.90 19.55
CA LYS A 189 5.84 -1.35 20.67
C LYS A 189 4.60 -2.12 20.25
N HIS A 190 4.15 -1.95 19.00
CA HIS A 190 2.95 -2.59 18.48
C HIS A 190 2.94 -4.12 18.67
N ASP A 191 4.07 -4.81 18.46
CA ASP A 191 4.12 -6.28 18.59
C ASP A 191 4.49 -6.76 20.01
N SER A 192 4.66 -5.84 20.96
CA SER A 192 5.01 -6.22 22.33
C SER A 192 3.81 -6.84 23.07
N GLN A 193 4.06 -7.87 23.88
CA GLN A 193 3.05 -8.50 24.74
C GLN A 193 2.83 -7.69 26.03
N THR A 194 2.68 -6.37 25.88
CA THR A 194 2.45 -5.42 26.98
C THR A 194 1.09 -4.74 26.80
N GLU A 195 0.58 -4.09 27.85
CA GLU A 195 -0.64 -3.29 27.77
C GLU A 195 -0.55 -2.18 26.70
N GLU A 196 0.62 -1.56 26.54
CA GLU A 196 0.89 -0.57 25.48
C GLU A 196 0.76 -1.21 24.09
N GLY A 197 1.34 -2.40 23.91
CA GLY A 197 1.23 -3.13 22.65
C GLY A 197 -0.20 -3.57 22.36
N ALA A 198 -0.98 -3.93 23.38
CA ALA A 198 -2.40 -4.28 23.22
C ALA A 198 -3.23 -3.08 22.73
N HIS A 199 -3.03 -1.91 23.32
CA HIS A 199 -3.67 -0.67 22.85
C HIS A 199 -3.24 -0.29 21.43
N LEU A 200 -1.95 -0.41 21.12
CA LEU A 200 -1.45 -0.16 19.76
C LEU A 200 -2.06 -1.08 18.71
N ARG A 201 -2.29 -2.35 19.05
CA ARG A 201 -2.93 -3.31 18.15
C ARG A 201 -4.42 -3.06 17.97
N ALA A 202 -5.06 -2.41 18.94
CA ALA A 202 -6.48 -2.04 18.89
C ALA A 202 -6.72 -0.80 18.00
N ILE A 203 -5.70 0.03 17.75
CA ILE A 203 -5.80 1.14 16.80
C ILE A 203 -5.88 0.58 15.38
N GLU A 204 -6.97 0.93 14.69
CA GLU A 204 -7.15 0.64 13.26
C GLU A 204 -6.64 1.78 12.39
N GLU A 205 -6.83 3.01 12.87
CA GLU A 205 -6.51 4.21 12.11
C GLU A 205 -6.15 5.37 13.03
N ILE A 206 -5.17 6.18 12.59
CA ILE A 206 -4.84 7.45 13.22
C ILE A 206 -5.15 8.53 12.18
N ARG A 207 -5.97 9.50 12.54
CA ARG A 207 -6.28 10.66 11.69
C ARG A 207 -5.88 11.95 12.38
N VAL A 208 -5.46 12.92 11.56
CA VAL A 208 -5.06 14.26 12.01
C VAL A 208 -5.66 15.32 11.11
N ARG A 209 -6.29 16.34 11.68
CA ARG A 209 -6.74 17.54 10.96
C ARG A 209 -5.81 18.69 11.32
N ALA A 210 -5.41 19.46 10.31
CA ALA A 210 -4.72 20.73 10.50
C ALA A 210 -5.69 21.90 10.32
N ALA A 211 -5.63 22.86 11.23
CA ALA A 211 -6.37 24.12 11.14
C ALA A 211 -5.40 25.32 11.32
N PRO A 212 -5.52 26.39 10.53
CA PRO A 212 -6.41 26.53 9.38
C PRO A 212 -5.94 25.72 8.15
N SER A 213 -4.63 25.45 8.03
CA SER A 213 -4.04 24.62 6.97
C SER A 213 -2.69 24.07 7.38
N TRP A 214 -2.28 22.97 6.76
CA TRP A 214 -0.94 22.38 6.88
C TRP A 214 0.21 23.32 6.51
N HIS A 215 -0.04 24.48 5.89
CA HIS A 215 0.99 25.39 5.39
C HIS A 215 1.06 26.74 6.12
N ASP A 216 0.24 26.96 7.14
CA ASP A 216 0.24 28.21 7.90
C ASP A 216 1.36 28.27 8.96
N GLU A 217 1.67 29.47 9.44
CA GLU A 217 2.75 29.71 10.43
C GLU A 217 2.43 29.17 11.83
N GLU A 218 1.15 29.04 12.16
CA GLU A 218 0.64 28.43 13.39
C GLU A 218 -0.46 27.44 12.98
N VAL A 219 -0.30 26.18 13.39
CA VAL A 219 -1.19 25.09 12.97
C VAL A 219 -1.66 24.33 14.18
N GLU A 220 -2.97 24.40 14.44
CA GLU A 220 -3.64 23.57 15.43
C GLU A 220 -3.92 22.18 14.83
N LEU A 221 -3.55 21.13 15.57
CA LEU A 221 -3.76 19.75 15.16
C LEU A 221 -4.79 19.08 16.06
N GLU A 222 -5.79 18.50 15.42
CA GLU A 222 -6.77 17.63 16.07
C GLU A 222 -6.57 16.18 15.66
N TRP A 223 -6.71 15.27 16.62
CA TRP A 223 -6.29 13.88 16.46
C TRP A 223 -7.35 12.88 16.90
N TRP A 224 -7.51 11.84 16.09
CA TRP A 224 -8.39 10.71 16.37
C TRP A 224 -7.60 9.41 16.26
N LEU A 225 -7.60 8.63 17.34
CA LEU A 225 -7.09 7.26 17.38
C LEU A 225 -8.30 6.34 17.31
N ILE A 226 -8.63 5.89 16.09
CA ILE A 226 -9.82 5.11 15.80
C ILE A 226 -9.52 3.64 16.12
N LYS A 227 -10.38 3.04 16.96
CA LYS A 227 -10.34 1.62 17.36
C LYS A 227 -11.68 0.95 17.11
N GLU A 228 -11.64 -0.33 16.78
CA GLU A 228 -12.88 -1.13 16.68
C GLU A 228 -13.40 -1.48 18.08
N HIS A 229 -12.50 -2.02 18.92
CA HIS A 229 -12.80 -2.51 20.27
C HIS A 229 -11.72 -2.06 21.26
N ASP A 230 -12.05 -2.08 22.54
CA ASP A 230 -11.05 -1.90 23.60
C ASP A 230 -10.23 -3.18 23.81
N PRO A 231 -8.94 -3.09 24.14
CA PRO A 231 -8.11 -4.26 24.35
C PRO A 231 -8.59 -5.05 25.57
N GLU A 232 -8.88 -6.34 25.39
CA GLU A 232 -9.32 -7.22 26.47
C GLU A 232 -8.22 -7.46 27.51
N GLY A 233 -8.62 -7.53 28.79
CA GLY A 233 -7.72 -7.92 29.88
C GLY A 233 -6.68 -6.87 30.26
N VAL A 234 -6.85 -5.63 29.83
CA VAL A 234 -5.95 -4.50 30.15
C VAL A 234 -6.58 -3.59 31.19
N GLN A 235 -5.78 -3.10 32.15
CA GLN A 235 -6.26 -2.20 33.21
C GLN A 235 -5.98 -0.72 32.94
N ALA A 236 -4.92 -0.41 32.20
CA ALA A 236 -4.56 0.96 31.90
C ALA A 236 -5.58 1.64 30.97
N ASP A 237 -5.89 2.90 31.27
CA ASP A 237 -6.77 3.75 30.47
C ASP A 237 -6.07 4.29 29.22
N TRP A 238 -6.84 4.52 28.15
CA TRP A 238 -6.35 5.08 26.89
C TRP A 238 -5.58 6.38 27.10
N GLN A 239 -6.02 7.25 28.01
CA GLN A 239 -5.37 8.53 28.26
C GLN A 239 -3.91 8.36 28.70
N THR A 240 -3.61 7.31 29.48
CA THR A 240 -2.24 7.04 29.93
C THR A 240 -1.30 6.80 28.76
N PHE A 241 -1.76 6.04 27.76
CA PHE A 241 -0.95 5.76 26.58
C PHE A 241 -0.94 6.92 25.59
N ILE A 242 -2.07 7.63 25.43
CA ILE A 242 -2.14 8.84 24.61
C ILE A 242 -1.12 9.86 25.09
N ASP A 243 -1.09 10.19 26.39
CA ASP A 243 -0.14 11.15 26.96
C ASP A 243 1.30 10.71 26.72
N LYS A 244 1.58 9.42 26.94
CA LYS A 244 2.89 8.83 26.69
C LYS A 244 3.30 8.96 25.22
N TRP A 245 2.42 8.63 24.29
CA TRP A 245 2.73 8.63 22.88
C TRP A 245 2.86 10.06 22.35
N PHE A 246 1.96 10.95 22.73
CA PHE A 246 1.98 12.33 22.26
C PHE A 246 3.06 13.19 22.92
N GLY A 247 3.56 12.76 24.08
CA GLY A 247 4.80 13.27 24.65
C GLY A 247 6.06 12.97 23.81
N LEU A 248 5.98 12.09 22.81
CA LEU A 248 7.10 11.78 21.92
C LEU A 248 7.23 12.72 20.73
N PHE A 249 6.19 13.52 20.40
CA PHE A 249 6.31 14.49 19.32
C PHE A 249 7.34 15.56 19.66
N ASP A 250 8.08 16.01 18.65
CA ASP A 250 8.84 17.23 18.77
C ASP A 250 7.87 18.42 18.71
N LYS A 251 7.68 19.08 19.85
CA LYS A 251 6.79 20.24 19.97
C LYS A 251 7.54 21.56 19.69
N THR A 252 8.73 21.48 19.09
CA THR A 252 9.44 22.65 18.59
C THR A 252 8.96 22.97 17.18
N GLY A 253 8.40 24.16 16.97
CA GLY A 253 7.90 24.60 15.68
C GLY A 253 6.49 25.15 15.75
N ARG A 254 5.80 25.07 14.60
CA ARG A 254 4.49 25.70 14.36
C ARG A 254 3.26 24.88 14.74
N PHE A 255 3.45 23.61 15.11
CA PHE A 255 2.34 22.71 15.38
C PHE A 255 1.96 22.75 16.86
N ASP A 256 0.71 23.11 17.14
CA ASP A 256 0.06 22.77 18.39
C ASP A 256 -0.61 21.39 18.25
N PHE A 257 -0.14 20.42 19.01
CA PHE A 257 -0.56 19.02 18.88
C PHE A 257 -1.90 18.70 19.53
N GLY A 258 -2.49 19.64 20.28
CA GLY A 258 -3.79 19.44 20.92
C GLY A 258 -3.83 18.21 21.86
N MET A 259 -5.05 17.79 22.18
CA MET A 259 -5.32 16.56 22.97
C MET A 259 -5.99 15.52 22.08
N PRO A 260 -5.35 14.35 21.85
CA PRO A 260 -5.92 13.30 21.02
C PRO A 260 -7.08 12.59 21.70
N THR A 261 -8.02 12.11 20.88
CA THR A 261 -9.15 11.31 21.35
C THR A 261 -9.06 9.88 20.83
N ALA A 262 -9.10 8.88 21.73
CA ALA A 262 -9.36 7.50 21.33
C ALA A 262 -10.87 7.29 21.19
N CYS A 263 -11.32 6.84 20.03
CA CYS A 263 -12.75 6.75 19.71
C CYS A 263 -13.05 5.59 18.75
N ARG A 264 -14.32 5.23 18.63
CA ARG A 264 -14.79 4.36 17.55
C ARG A 264 -15.15 5.18 16.33
N LEU A 265 -15.26 4.52 15.18
CA LEU A 265 -15.68 5.18 13.94
C LEU A 265 -17.08 5.80 14.04
N GLU A 266 -17.96 5.27 14.91
CA GLU A 266 -19.29 5.82 15.15
C GLU A 266 -19.28 7.12 15.98
N ASP A 267 -18.17 7.44 16.65
CA ASP A 267 -18.02 8.62 17.49
C ASP A 267 -17.47 9.85 16.73
N ILE A 268 -16.84 9.64 15.56
CA ILE A 268 -16.30 10.72 14.72
C ILE A 268 -17.37 11.27 13.79
N THR A 269 -17.47 12.59 13.65
CA THR A 269 -18.40 13.16 12.68
C THR A 269 -17.93 12.89 11.26
N ALA A 270 -18.88 12.80 10.31
CA ALA A 270 -18.53 12.67 8.90
C ALA A 270 -17.66 13.84 8.41
N ARG A 271 -17.85 15.03 8.98
CA ARG A 271 -17.04 16.22 8.68
C ARG A 271 -15.59 16.01 9.13
N ASP A 272 -15.38 15.62 10.38
CA ASP A 272 -14.03 15.41 10.91
C ASP A 272 -13.31 14.29 10.18
N TYR A 273 -14.01 13.21 9.81
CA TYR A 273 -13.43 12.15 9.01
C TYR A 273 -13.02 12.61 7.60
N VAL A 274 -13.80 13.48 6.95
CA VAL A 274 -13.50 14.00 5.61
C VAL A 274 -12.41 15.08 5.63
N GLU A 275 -12.39 15.93 6.65
CA GLU A 275 -11.44 17.05 6.78
C GLU A 275 -10.09 16.65 7.43
N SER A 276 -9.96 15.42 7.90
CA SER A 276 -8.72 14.90 8.49
C SER A 276 -7.97 13.98 7.54
N ASP A 277 -6.67 13.86 7.74
CA ASP A 277 -5.76 13.05 6.95
C ASP A 277 -5.34 11.80 7.73
N ARG A 278 -5.34 10.65 7.06
CA ARG A 278 -4.89 9.39 7.64
C ARG A 278 -3.36 9.38 7.78
N LEU A 279 -2.87 9.08 8.99
CA LEU A 279 -1.46 8.90 9.29
C LEU A 279 -1.05 7.42 9.20
N ASP A 280 -0.45 7.02 8.07
CA ASP A 280 0.08 5.65 7.89
C ASP A 280 1.50 5.51 8.46
N LEU A 281 1.65 4.75 9.55
CA LEU A 281 2.90 4.63 10.30
C LEU A 281 4.07 3.96 9.53
N ASP A 282 3.76 3.08 8.58
CA ASP A 282 4.74 2.29 7.81
C ASP A 282 5.53 3.09 6.77
N ARG A 283 5.09 4.30 6.43
CA ARG A 283 5.64 5.09 5.30
C ARG A 283 6.12 6.49 5.69
N LEU A 284 6.02 6.84 6.95
CA LEU A 284 6.63 8.06 7.50
C LEU A 284 8.07 7.83 7.97
N SER A 285 8.58 6.61 7.79
CA SER A 285 10.00 6.29 7.87
C SER A 285 10.76 7.00 6.75
N VAL A 286 11.24 8.20 7.09
CA VAL A 286 12.37 8.96 6.54
C VAL A 286 12.98 8.37 5.25
N SER A 287 12.72 9.03 4.12
CA SER A 287 13.72 9.17 3.05
C SER A 287 14.92 9.96 3.56
#